data_AF-A0A845ZLS2-F1
#
_entry.id   AF-A0A845ZLS2-F1
#
_cell.length_a   1.000
_cell.length_b   1.000
_cell.length_c   1.000
_cell.angle_alpha   90.00
_cell.angle_beta   90.00
_cell.angle_gamma   90.00
#
_symmetry.space_group_name_H-M   'P 1'
#
loop_
_entity.id
_entity.type
_entity.pdbx_description
1 polymer ?
#
loop_
_entity_poly.entity_id
_entity_poly.type
_entity_poly.pdbx_seq_one_letter_code
_entity_poly.pdbx_strand_id
1 'polypeptide(L)'
;MNPPQQDQSAIIKEALLQIRELRAKLAQAERPDAEPIAVVGLSCRFPGGANTPAKYWQRLQSGTNLIAPVPAERQALGLHYGTMPDGTAIRGGFMDDIAAFDAQFFGISPREARYLDPQQRLLLEVGWEALETANIVPGALFNSSTGVFIGLDGTDFEG
;
A
#
# COMPACT_ATOMS: atom_id res chain seq x y z
N MET A 1 -29.71 40.39 43.04
CA MET A 1 -30.39 39.61 41.98
C MET A 1 -29.42 39.56 40.80
N ASN A 2 -28.72 38.44 40.60
CA ASN A 2 -27.89 38.28 39.41
C ASN A 2 -28.80 38.02 38.20
N PRO A 3 -28.59 38.68 37.05
CA PRO A 3 -29.37 38.42 35.85
C PRO A 3 -29.14 36.98 35.37
N PRO A 4 -30.12 36.37 34.68
CA PRO A 4 -30.01 35.01 34.19
C PRO A 4 -28.78 34.89 33.28
N GLN A 5 -27.88 33.96 33.61
CA GLN A 5 -26.78 33.53 32.73
C GLN A 5 -27.38 32.80 31.51
N GLN A 6 -28.01 33.55 30.62
CA GLN A 6 -28.49 33.04 29.34
C GLN A 6 -27.28 32.63 28.51
N ASP A 7 -27.13 31.32 28.37
CA ASP A 7 -26.45 30.53 27.33
C ASP A 7 -25.22 31.12 26.60
N GLN A 8 -24.38 31.87 27.31
CA GLN A 8 -23.11 32.37 26.81
C GLN A 8 -22.21 31.23 26.33
N SER A 9 -22.32 30.05 26.95
CA SER A 9 -21.57 28.85 26.59
C SER A 9 -22.03 28.27 25.24
N ALA A 10 -23.34 28.20 24.95
CA ALA A 10 -23.79 27.78 23.61
C ALA A 10 -23.41 28.79 22.55
N ILE A 11 -23.55 30.10 22.82
CA ILE A 11 -23.18 31.15 21.86
C ILE A 11 -21.68 31.07 21.53
N ILE A 12 -20.82 30.87 22.54
CA ILE A 12 -19.37 30.71 22.32
C ILE A 12 -19.07 29.41 21.56
N LYS A 13 -19.73 28.29 21.89
CA LYS A 13 -19.57 27.03 21.15
C LYS A 13 -19.98 27.17 19.70
N GLU A 14 -21.10 27.82 19.45
CA GLU A 14 -21.63 28.03 18.11
C GLU A 14 -20.72 28.96 17.30
N ALA A 15 -20.26 30.07 17.90
CA ALA A 15 -19.27 30.94 17.28
C ALA A 15 -17.95 30.19 16.99
N LEU A 16 -17.47 29.33 17.91
CA LEU A 16 -16.27 28.52 17.68
C LEU A 16 -16.45 27.49 16.57
N LEU A 17 -17.62 26.87 16.46
CA LEU A 17 -17.95 25.94 15.38
C LEU A 17 -18.01 26.69 14.04
N GLN A 18 -18.66 27.86 14.00
CA GLN A 18 -18.70 28.70 12.81
C GLN A 18 -17.31 29.18 12.39
N ILE A 19 -16.45 29.59 13.33
CA ILE A 19 -15.06 29.97 13.05
C ILE A 19 -14.28 28.77 12.49
N ARG A 20 -14.44 27.57 13.06
CA ARG A 20 -13.80 26.36 12.53
C ARG A 20 -14.26 26.02 11.12
N GLU A 21 -15.57 26.11 10.88
CA GLU A 21 -16.16 25.82 9.57
C GLU A 21 -15.72 26.85 8.52
N LEU A 22 -15.74 28.15 8.86
CA LEU A 22 -15.27 29.23 7.99
C LEU A 22 -13.77 29.09 7.68
N ARG A 23 -12.95 28.71 8.68
CA ARG A 23 -11.53 28.40 8.45
C ARG A 23 -11.33 27.20 7.53
N ALA A 24 -12.13 26.15 7.67
CA ALA A 24 -12.06 24.98 6.78
C ALA A 24 -12.45 25.33 5.34
N LYS A 25 -13.52 26.13 5.16
CA LYS A 25 -13.95 26.64 3.84
C LYS A 25 -12.90 27.56 3.21
N LEU A 26 -12.30 28.46 4.00
CA LEU A 26 -11.22 29.32 3.54
C LEU A 26 -10.01 28.49 3.10
N ALA A 27 -9.57 27.52 3.91
CA ALA A 27 -8.48 26.62 3.56
C ALA A 27 -8.76 25.79 2.30
N GLN A 28 -10.03 25.45 2.03
CA GLN A 28 -10.42 24.72 0.83
C GLN A 28 -10.50 25.63 -0.41
N ALA A 29 -10.92 26.89 -0.26
CA ALA A 29 -10.98 27.88 -1.33
C ALA A 29 -9.61 28.48 -1.67
N GLU A 30 -8.72 28.58 -0.67
CA GLU A 30 -7.31 28.98 -0.83
C GLU A 30 -6.42 27.82 -1.27
N ARG A 31 -6.94 26.59 -1.38
CA ARG A 31 -6.21 25.56 -2.11
C ARG A 31 -6.01 26.10 -3.51
N PRO A 32 -4.75 26.27 -3.97
CA PRO A 32 -4.51 26.49 -5.38
C PRO A 32 -5.23 25.37 -6.15
N ASP A 33 -5.63 25.64 -7.40
CA ASP A 33 -6.07 24.59 -8.32
C ASP A 33 -5.20 23.35 -8.10
N ALA A 34 -5.84 22.21 -7.80
CA ALA A 34 -5.16 21.06 -7.20
C ALA A 34 -3.81 20.81 -7.85
N GLU A 35 -2.73 21.09 -7.10
CA GLU A 35 -1.38 21.02 -7.63
C GLU A 35 -1.16 19.62 -8.24
N PRO A 36 -0.77 19.52 -9.53
CA PRO A 36 -0.56 18.23 -10.15
C PRO A 36 0.48 17.41 -9.39
N ILE A 37 0.15 16.16 -9.07
CA ILE A 37 1.05 15.25 -8.38
C ILE A 37 1.88 14.48 -9.40
N ALA A 38 3.20 14.65 -9.35
CA ALA A 38 4.13 13.91 -10.20
C ALA A 38 4.41 12.51 -9.64
N VAL A 39 4.32 11.49 -10.51
CA VAL A 39 4.82 10.14 -10.22
C VAL A 39 6.27 10.07 -10.67
N VAL A 40 7.20 10.12 -9.72
CA VAL A 40 8.65 10.23 -10.00
C VAL A 40 9.40 8.90 -9.93
N GLY A 41 8.79 7.86 -9.34
CA GLY A 41 9.34 6.52 -9.25
C GLY A 41 8.25 5.47 -9.11
N LEU A 42 8.58 4.24 -9.48
CA LEU A 42 7.64 3.13 -9.58
C LEU A 42 8.45 1.82 -9.50
N SER A 43 7.97 0.87 -8.69
CA SER A 43 8.38 -0.53 -8.77
C SER A 43 7.14 -1.42 -8.65
N CYS A 44 7.25 -2.68 -9.10
CA CYS A 44 6.15 -3.63 -9.04
C CYS A 44 6.62 -5.08 -9.03
N ARG A 45 5.71 -5.95 -8.56
CA ARG A 45 5.80 -7.40 -8.66
C ARG A 45 4.49 -7.93 -9.21
N PHE A 46 4.55 -8.61 -10.35
CA PHE A 46 3.41 -9.20 -11.02
C PHE A 46 3.74 -10.62 -11.52
N PRO A 47 2.72 -11.43 -11.82
CA PRO A 47 2.90 -12.77 -12.37
C PRO A 47 3.78 -12.80 -13.63
N GLY A 48 4.33 -13.97 -13.95
CA GLY A 48 5.13 -14.20 -15.17
C GLY A 48 6.48 -13.48 -15.16
N GLY A 49 7.14 -13.41 -14.01
CA GLY A 49 8.43 -12.74 -13.85
C GLY A 49 8.42 -11.23 -14.08
N ALA A 50 7.25 -10.58 -14.04
CA ALA A 50 7.13 -9.14 -14.19
C ALA A 50 7.50 -8.42 -12.88
N ASN A 51 8.79 -8.48 -12.53
CA ASN A 51 9.34 -7.91 -11.29
C ASN A 51 9.92 -6.50 -11.46
N THR A 52 9.69 -5.87 -12.60
CA THR A 52 10.05 -4.46 -12.85
C THR A 52 9.00 -3.83 -13.78
N PRO A 53 8.87 -2.49 -13.81
CA PRO A 53 7.97 -1.80 -14.71
C PRO A 53 8.22 -2.12 -16.19
N ALA A 54 9.49 -2.22 -16.58
CA ALA A 54 9.89 -2.55 -17.94
C ALA A 54 9.45 -3.98 -18.32
N LYS A 55 9.67 -4.97 -17.45
CA LYS A 55 9.22 -6.34 -17.69
C LYS A 55 7.69 -6.45 -17.68
N TYR A 56 7.02 -5.72 -16.79
CA TYR A 56 5.57 -5.65 -16.79
C TYR A 56 5.04 -5.08 -18.11
N TRP A 57 5.64 -4.00 -18.60
CA TRP A 57 5.29 -3.44 -19.91
C TRP A 57 5.51 -4.43 -21.05
N GLN A 58 6.60 -5.19 -21.05
CA GLN A 58 6.83 -6.25 -22.04
C GLN A 58 5.72 -7.31 -22.02
N ARG A 59 5.20 -7.68 -20.83
CA ARG A 59 4.08 -8.63 -20.71
C ARG A 59 2.77 -8.05 -21.24
N LEU A 60 2.50 -6.78 -20.97
CA LEU A 60 1.33 -6.09 -21.53
C LEU A 60 1.41 -6.04 -23.06
N GLN A 61 2.57 -5.68 -23.58
CA GLN A 61 2.79 -5.55 -25.01
C GLN A 61 2.72 -6.90 -25.74
N SER A 62 3.13 -7.99 -25.09
CA SER A 62 3.00 -9.34 -25.64
C SER A 62 1.59 -9.92 -25.60
N GLY A 63 0.65 -9.27 -24.90
CA GLY A 63 -0.74 -9.73 -24.75
C GLY A 63 -0.86 -11.12 -24.11
N THR A 64 0.16 -11.56 -23.38
CA THR A 64 0.22 -12.92 -22.84
C THR A 64 -0.70 -13.07 -21.65
N ASN A 65 -1.55 -14.09 -21.67
CA ASN A 65 -2.36 -14.45 -20.51
C ASN A 65 -1.49 -15.14 -19.45
N LEU A 66 -1.35 -14.52 -18.28
CA LEU A 66 -0.53 -15.00 -17.17
C LEU A 66 -1.34 -15.76 -16.10
N ILE A 67 -2.61 -16.07 -16.38
CA ILE A 67 -3.49 -16.84 -15.50
C ILE A 67 -3.18 -18.33 -15.60
N ALA A 68 -2.65 -18.89 -14.52
CA ALA A 68 -2.21 -20.27 -14.42
C ALA A 68 -3.05 -21.05 -13.39
N PRO A 69 -3.01 -22.39 -13.42
CA PRO A 69 -3.43 -23.20 -12.28
C PRO A 69 -2.66 -22.82 -11.01
N VAL A 70 -3.24 -23.11 -9.84
CA VAL A 70 -2.55 -22.93 -8.57
C VAL A 70 -1.22 -23.69 -8.56
N PRO A 71 -0.08 -23.05 -8.23
CA PRO A 71 1.22 -23.71 -8.15
C PRO A 71 1.21 -24.89 -7.15
N ALA A 72 1.90 -25.99 -7.51
CA ALA A 72 1.95 -27.19 -6.69
C ALA A 72 2.50 -26.93 -5.27
N GLU A 73 3.48 -26.02 -5.15
CA GLU A 73 4.05 -25.59 -3.87
C GLU A 73 2.98 -24.97 -2.95
N ARG A 74 2.05 -24.19 -3.50
CA ARG A 74 0.96 -23.60 -2.70
C ARG A 74 -0.09 -24.63 -2.31
N GLN A 75 -0.36 -25.61 -3.18
CA GLN A 75 -1.25 -26.73 -2.85
C GLN A 75 -0.66 -27.60 -1.72
N ALA A 76 0.66 -27.81 -1.72
CA ALA A 76 1.37 -28.57 -0.69
C ALA A 76 1.34 -27.90 0.69
N LEU A 77 1.18 -26.57 0.75
CA LEU A 77 1.02 -25.81 1.99
C LEU A 77 -0.39 -25.96 2.61
N GLY A 78 -1.25 -26.81 2.08
CA GLY A 78 -2.60 -27.01 2.59
C GLY A 78 -3.55 -25.84 2.30
N LEU A 79 -3.13 -24.89 1.46
CA LEU A 79 -3.98 -23.80 1.00
C LEU A 79 -5.05 -24.40 0.06
N HIS A 80 -6.25 -24.61 0.60
CA HIS A 80 -7.38 -25.11 -0.14
C HIS A 80 -7.99 -24.01 -1.00
N TYR A 81 -7.44 -23.86 -2.20
CA TYR A 81 -8.14 -23.15 -3.27
C TYR A 81 -9.33 -24.02 -3.66
N GLY A 82 -10.55 -23.54 -3.39
CA GLY A 82 -11.78 -24.23 -3.74
C GLY A 82 -11.93 -24.46 -5.26
N THR A 83 -13.12 -24.85 -5.68
CA THR A 83 -13.51 -24.87 -7.08
C THR A 83 -14.42 -23.69 -7.38
N MET A 84 -14.41 -23.24 -8.63
CA MET A 84 -15.43 -22.30 -9.11
C MET A 84 -16.83 -22.94 -8.99
N PRO A 85 -17.91 -22.14 -8.98
CA PRO A 85 -19.28 -22.66 -8.87
C PRO A 85 -19.67 -23.67 -9.96
N ASP A 86 -19.00 -23.63 -11.11
CA ASP A 86 -19.18 -24.56 -12.24
C ASP A 86 -18.34 -25.84 -12.12
N GLY A 87 -17.62 -26.03 -11.01
CA GLY A 87 -16.77 -27.19 -10.74
C GLY A 87 -15.37 -27.11 -11.36
N THR A 88 -15.01 -26.01 -12.03
CA THR A 88 -13.67 -25.83 -12.59
C THR A 88 -12.64 -25.50 -11.50
N ALA A 89 -11.40 -25.95 -11.69
CA ALA A 89 -10.30 -25.63 -10.78
C ALA A 89 -10.03 -24.12 -10.79
N ILE A 90 -9.79 -23.54 -9.60
CA ILE A 90 -9.39 -22.13 -9.49
C ILE A 90 -8.10 -21.87 -10.27
N ARG A 91 -8.09 -20.76 -10.99
CA ARG A 91 -6.92 -20.24 -11.70
C ARG A 91 -6.68 -18.80 -11.25
N GLY A 92 -5.43 -18.37 -11.27
CA GLY A 92 -5.05 -17.05 -10.80
C GLY A 92 -3.72 -16.59 -11.38
N GLY A 93 -3.40 -15.32 -11.11
CA GLY A 93 -2.06 -14.79 -11.31
C GLY A 93 -1.23 -15.05 -10.08
N PHE A 94 -0.14 -15.79 -10.21
CA PHE A 94 0.76 -16.12 -9.11
C PHE A 94 2.11 -15.44 -9.34
N MET A 95 2.63 -14.80 -8.29
CA MET A 95 4.00 -14.31 -8.28
C MET A 95 4.96 -15.47 -8.02
N ASP A 96 6.10 -15.39 -8.70
CA ASP A 96 7.22 -16.29 -8.46
C ASP A 96 7.89 -15.93 -7.13
N ASP A 97 8.36 -16.94 -6.39
CA ASP A 97 9.23 -16.79 -5.21
C ASP A 97 8.77 -15.75 -4.15
N ILE A 98 7.53 -15.88 -3.67
CA ILE A 98 7.00 -14.99 -2.63
C ILE A 98 7.69 -15.14 -1.26
N ALA A 99 8.54 -16.15 -1.11
CA ALA A 99 9.22 -16.47 0.14
C ALA A 99 10.59 -15.77 0.27
N ALA A 100 11.23 -15.45 -0.86
CA ALA A 100 12.49 -14.73 -0.88
C ALA A 100 12.36 -13.33 -0.27
N PHE A 101 13.35 -12.96 0.54
CA PHE A 101 13.44 -11.66 1.18
C PHE A 101 14.86 -11.42 1.71
N ASP A 102 15.48 -10.30 1.36
CA ASP A 102 16.77 -9.90 1.93
C ASP A 102 16.61 -9.23 3.30
N ALA A 103 16.43 -10.06 4.33
CA ALA A 103 16.21 -9.56 5.69
C ALA A 103 17.37 -8.71 6.22
N GLN A 104 18.61 -9.07 5.89
CA GLN A 104 19.79 -8.37 6.39
C GLN A 104 19.86 -6.94 5.85
N PHE A 105 19.50 -6.74 4.58
CA PHE A 105 19.44 -5.42 3.97
C PHE A 105 18.51 -4.46 4.73
N PHE A 106 17.36 -4.96 5.18
CA PHE A 106 16.40 -4.18 5.97
C PHE A 106 16.69 -4.16 7.48
N GLY A 107 17.83 -4.73 7.92
CA GLY A 107 18.19 -4.79 9.33
C GLY A 107 17.31 -5.72 10.17
N ILE A 108 16.67 -6.70 9.54
CA ILE A 108 15.75 -7.65 10.17
C ILE A 108 16.50 -8.96 10.41
N SER A 109 16.37 -9.53 11.62
CA SER A 109 17.05 -10.78 11.93
C SER A 109 16.43 -11.97 11.16
N PRO A 110 17.18 -13.03 10.83
CA PRO A 110 16.61 -14.22 10.18
C PRO A 110 15.47 -14.87 10.96
N ARG A 111 15.49 -14.73 12.29
CA ARG A 111 14.43 -15.24 13.17
C ARG A 111 13.14 -14.44 13.00
N GLU A 112 13.21 -13.13 12.98
CA GLU A 112 12.04 -12.25 12.78
C GLU A 112 11.52 -12.37 11.35
N ALA A 113 12.42 -12.43 10.37
CA ALA A 113 12.08 -12.53 8.97
C ALA A 113 11.17 -13.72 8.66
N ARG A 114 11.32 -14.85 9.37
CA ARG A 114 10.45 -16.03 9.22
C ARG A 114 8.98 -15.73 9.51
N TYR A 115 8.72 -14.86 10.49
CA TYR A 115 7.37 -14.52 10.94
C TYR A 115 6.80 -13.28 10.25
N LEU A 116 7.58 -12.59 9.41
CA LEU A 116 7.07 -11.46 8.65
C LEU A 116 6.12 -11.92 7.57
N ASP A 117 5.00 -11.23 7.45
CA ASP A 117 4.05 -11.46 6.38
C ASP A 117 4.71 -11.23 5.01
N PRO A 118 4.52 -12.13 4.02
CA PRO A 118 5.04 -11.92 2.68
C PRO A 118 4.60 -10.59 2.04
N GLN A 119 3.40 -10.07 2.36
CA GLN A 119 2.95 -8.75 1.90
C GLN A 119 3.82 -7.61 2.46
N GLN A 120 4.25 -7.72 3.73
CA GLN A 120 5.14 -6.74 4.34
C GLN A 120 6.55 -6.80 3.74
N ARG A 121 7.05 -8.02 3.48
CA ARG A 121 8.35 -8.22 2.81
C ARG A 121 8.36 -7.58 1.42
N LEU A 122 7.33 -7.85 0.62
CA LEU A 122 7.15 -7.26 -0.70
C LEU A 122 7.04 -5.74 -0.65
N LEU A 123 6.31 -5.21 0.32
CA LEU A 123 6.19 -3.77 0.52
C LEU A 123 7.55 -3.10 0.77
N LEU A 124 8.41 -3.72 1.59
CA LEU A 124 9.74 -3.20 1.88
C LEU A 124 10.62 -3.16 0.62
N GLU A 125 10.65 -4.26 -0.14
CA GLU A 125 11.43 -4.34 -1.38
C GLU A 125 10.92 -3.36 -2.45
N VAL A 126 9.62 -3.38 -2.74
CA VAL A 126 9.02 -2.54 -3.78
C VAL A 126 9.09 -1.06 -3.40
N GLY A 127 8.92 -0.73 -2.11
CA GLY A 127 9.08 0.62 -1.61
C GLY A 127 10.50 1.13 -1.79
N TRP A 128 11.51 0.30 -1.48
CA TRP A 128 12.91 0.64 -1.69
C TRP A 128 13.24 0.89 -3.16
N GLU A 129 12.88 -0.04 -4.04
CA GLU A 129 13.14 0.06 -5.48
C GLU A 129 12.42 1.24 -6.15
N ALA A 130 11.24 1.62 -5.64
CA ALA A 130 10.53 2.80 -6.11
C ALA A 130 11.31 4.08 -5.81
N LEU A 131 11.96 4.16 -4.63
CA LEU A 131 12.86 5.28 -4.29
C LEU A 131 14.11 5.28 -5.18
N GLU A 132 14.71 4.11 -5.44
CA GLU A 132 15.85 4.00 -6.34
C GLU A 132 15.51 4.45 -7.76
N THR A 133 14.34 4.02 -8.27
CA THR A 133 13.85 4.42 -9.60
C THR A 133 13.59 5.93 -9.67
N ALA A 134 13.19 6.54 -8.55
CA ALA A 134 13.05 8.00 -8.43
C ALA A 134 14.39 8.75 -8.29
N ASN A 135 15.52 8.05 -8.23
CA ASN A 135 16.83 8.61 -7.86
C ASN A 135 16.82 9.33 -6.50
N ILE A 136 16.01 8.86 -5.55
CA ILE A 136 15.93 9.40 -4.20
C ILE A 136 16.79 8.54 -3.27
N VAL A 137 17.75 9.17 -2.60
CA VAL A 137 18.52 8.50 -1.55
C VAL A 137 17.63 8.32 -0.31
N PRO A 138 17.36 7.10 0.17
CA PRO A 138 16.42 6.87 1.27
C PRO A 138 16.78 7.62 2.56
N GLY A 139 18.07 7.77 2.86
CA GLY A 139 18.54 8.55 4.01
C GLY A 139 18.15 10.04 3.97
N ALA A 140 17.88 10.61 2.80
CA ALA A 140 17.40 11.99 2.67
C ALA A 140 15.94 12.17 3.14
N LEU A 141 15.19 11.06 3.28
CA LEU A 141 13.83 11.05 3.81
C LEU A 141 13.81 10.83 5.33
N PHE A 142 14.96 10.62 5.97
CA PHE A 142 15.00 10.49 7.42
C PHE A 142 14.63 11.82 8.08
N ASN A 143 13.67 11.80 9.01
CA ASN A 143 13.08 13.00 9.63
C ASN A 143 12.39 13.98 8.67
N SER A 144 12.05 13.57 7.44
CA SER A 144 11.21 14.39 6.55
C SER A 144 9.72 14.18 6.81
N SER A 145 8.90 15.10 6.32
CA SER A 145 7.44 14.98 6.34
C SER A 145 6.94 14.11 5.18
N THR A 146 7.36 12.86 5.12
CA THR A 146 6.99 11.91 4.04
C THR A 146 5.85 11.00 4.49
N GLY A 147 4.74 11.01 3.75
CA GLY A 147 3.59 10.13 3.98
C GLY A 147 3.73 8.79 3.27
N VAL A 148 3.25 7.72 3.90
CA VAL A 148 3.17 6.37 3.33
C VAL A 148 1.73 5.89 3.39
N PHE A 149 1.16 5.54 2.24
CA PHE A 149 -0.23 5.10 2.11
C PHE A 149 -0.23 3.76 1.37
N ILE A 150 -0.79 2.72 2.00
CA ILE A 150 -0.71 1.34 1.51
C ILE A 150 -2.10 0.71 1.62
N GLY A 151 -2.53 0.03 0.55
CA GLY A 151 -3.68 -0.87 0.59
C GLY A 151 -3.20 -2.30 0.83
N LEU A 152 -3.61 -2.90 1.94
CA LEU A 152 -3.38 -4.31 2.26
C LEU A 152 -4.72 -4.94 2.63
N ASP A 153 -4.87 -6.22 2.34
CA ASP A 153 -5.99 -7.02 2.84
C ASP A 153 -5.52 -7.78 4.10
N GLY A 154 -6.48 -8.20 4.93
CA GLY A 154 -6.20 -9.06 6.08
C GLY A 154 -5.50 -10.34 5.61
N THR A 155 -4.42 -10.72 6.30
CA THR A 155 -3.61 -11.87 5.88
C THR A 155 -3.99 -13.11 6.67
N ASP A 156 -4.17 -14.23 5.95
CA ASP A 156 -4.28 -15.57 6.54
C ASP A 156 -2.88 -16.17 6.81
N PHE A 157 -1.87 -15.32 7.01
CA PHE A 157 -0.50 -15.79 7.22
C PHE A 157 -0.31 -16.24 8.67
N GLU A 158 -0.28 -17.55 8.87
CA GLU A 158 0.13 -18.18 10.12
C GLU A 158 1.61 -18.60 9.99
N GLY A 159 2.49 -17.99 10.80
CA GLY A 159 3.94 -18.17 10.75
C GLY A 159 4.49 -19.41 11.46
#